data_AF-A0A2D4PEI6-F1
#
_entry.id   AF-A0A2D4PEI6-F1
#
_cell.length_a   1.000
_cell.length_b   1.000
_cell.length_c   1.000
_cell.angle_alpha   90.00
_cell.angle_beta   90.00
_cell.angle_gamma   90.00
#
_symmetry.space_group_name_H-M   'P 1'
#
loop_
_entity.id
_entity.type
_entity.pdbx_description
1 polymer ?
#
loop_
_entity_poly.entity_id
_entity_poly.type
_entity_poly.pdbx_seq_one_letter_code
_entity_poly.pdbx_strand_id
1 'polypeptide(L)'
;AYSRALIIDYIKITNKKREALKTLEDDCKRLETELQETPLKKDIKIQMDTVKHKMGLMEKEELAQKIRGAKQNYFEDAYIPGRWLAYKLKKEKESRKIMQLIDDQGQICYGNRKKKKIIQDYYGKLYEQENIEEERIKQ
;
A
#
# COMPACT_ATOMS: atom_id res chain seq x y z
N ALA A 1 -10.26 5.48 -21.66
CA ALA A 1 -11.54 4.80 -21.94
C ALA A 1 -11.91 3.77 -20.86
N TYR A 2 -11.02 2.82 -20.54
CA TYR A 2 -11.26 1.72 -19.58
C TYR A 2 -11.57 2.16 -18.14
N SER A 3 -10.77 3.03 -17.54
CA SER A 3 -10.99 3.52 -16.17
C SER A 3 -12.33 4.25 -15.99
N ARG A 4 -12.74 5.03 -16.99
CA ARG A 4 -14.04 5.72 -17.01
C ARG A 4 -15.21 4.73 -17.03
N ALA A 5 -15.10 3.64 -17.80
CA ALA A 5 -16.12 2.60 -17.84
C ALA A 5 -16.29 1.93 -16.47
N LEU A 6 -15.19 1.57 -15.81
CA LEU A 6 -15.22 1.00 -14.45
C LEU A 6 -15.89 1.92 -13.43
N ILE A 7 -15.62 3.23 -13.50
CA ILE A 7 -16.25 4.23 -12.63
C ILE A 7 -17.76 4.32 -12.90
N ILE A 8 -18.16 4.35 -14.17
CA ILE A 8 -19.58 4.40 -14.56
C ILE A 8 -20.32 3.15 -14.08
N ASP A 9 -19.73 1.97 -14.26
CA ASP A 9 -20.32 0.71 -13.82
C ASP A 9 -20.45 0.65 -12.29
N TYR A 10 -19.44 1.11 -11.56
CA TYR A 10 -19.49 1.25 -10.11
C TYR A 10 -20.64 2.15 -9.66
N ILE A 11 -20.76 3.36 -10.24
CA ILE A 11 -21.83 4.31 -9.92
C ILE A 11 -23.21 3.73 -10.24
N LYS A 12 -23.33 3.00 -11.35
CA LYS A 12 -24.59 2.34 -11.73
C LYS A 12 -25.02 1.29 -10.70
N ILE A 13 -24.07 0.48 -10.21
CA ILE A 13 -24.35 -0.54 -9.20
C ILE A 13 -24.76 0.10 -7.86
N THR A 14 -24.04 1.14 -7.42
CA THR A 14 -24.37 1.83 -6.16
C THR A 14 -25.72 2.54 -6.22
N ASN A 15 -26.02 3.23 -7.32
CA ASN A 15 -27.34 3.86 -7.50
C ASN A 15 -28.47 2.83 -7.49
N LYS A 16 -28.31 1.67 -8.15
CA LYS A 16 -29.31 0.59 -8.10
C LYS A 16 -29.57 0.09 -6.67
N LYS A 17 -28.51 -0.10 -5.87
CA LYS A 17 -28.66 -0.51 -4.46
C LYS A 17 -29.43 0.55 -3.65
N ARG A 18 -29.13 1.83 -3.88
CA ARG A 18 -29.81 2.95 -3.21
C ARG A 18 -31.30 3.02 -3.55
N GLU A 19 -31.66 2.83 -4.83
CA GLU A 19 -33.07 2.78 -5.24
C GLU A 19 -33.79 1.56 -4.64
N ALA A 20 -33.14 0.40 -4.59
CA ALA A 20 -33.68 -0.80 -3.94
C ALA A 20 -33.92 -0.61 -2.43
N LEU A 21 -33.04 0.10 -1.73
CA LEU A 21 -33.24 0.45 -0.32
C LEU A 21 -34.43 1.41 -0.14
N LYS A 22 -34.49 2.45 -0.98
CA LYS A 22 -35.56 3.45 -0.93
C LYS A 22 -36.94 2.81 -1.16
N THR A 23 -37.05 1.91 -2.13
CA THR A 23 -38.30 1.18 -2.39
C THR A 23 -38.74 0.33 -1.19
N LEU A 24 -37.82 -0.38 -0.52
CA LEU A 24 -38.15 -1.13 0.69
C LEU A 24 -38.55 -0.23 1.87
N GLU A 25 -37.89 0.93 2.03
CA GLU A 25 -38.28 1.93 3.05
C GLU A 25 -39.69 2.46 2.80
N ASP A 26 -40.01 2.80 1.55
CA ASP A 26 -41.33 3.29 1.17
C ASP A 26 -42.41 2.21 1.34
N ASP A 27 -42.09 0.94 1.02
CA ASP A 27 -42.95 -0.21 1.30
C ASP A 27 -43.19 -0.40 2.81
N CYS A 28 -42.15 -0.29 3.64
CA CYS A 28 -42.29 -0.33 5.10
C CYS A 28 -43.22 0.77 5.62
N LYS A 29 -43.05 2.02 5.16
CA LYS A 29 -43.90 3.15 5.57
C LYS A 29 -45.36 2.91 5.20
N ARG A 30 -45.62 2.40 3.98
CA ARG A 30 -46.97 2.06 3.52
C ARG A 30 -47.60 0.97 4.40
N LEU A 31 -46.87 -0.11 4.67
CA LEU A 31 -47.35 -1.18 5.53
C LEU A 31 -47.59 -0.70 6.97
N GLU A 32 -46.77 0.22 7.48
CA GLU A 32 -46.97 0.84 8.80
C GLU A 32 -48.25 1.68 8.84
N THR A 33 -48.54 2.47 7.81
CA THR A 33 -49.81 3.22 7.72
C THR A 33 -51.02 2.30 7.65
N GLU A 34 -50.98 1.24 6.83
CA GLU A 34 -52.09 0.29 6.72
C GLU A 34 -52.33 -0.50 8.01
N LEU A 35 -51.26 -0.81 8.76
CA LEU A 35 -51.36 -1.50 10.05
C LEU A 35 -51.93 -0.59 11.15
N GLN A 36 -51.64 0.72 11.11
CA GLN A 36 -52.26 1.70 12.00
C GLN A 36 -53.76 1.81 11.75
N GLU A 37 -54.19 1.79 10.49
CA GLU A 37 -55.60 1.82 10.11
C GLU A 37 -56.31 0.48 10.39
N THR A 38 -55.61 -0.64 10.25
CA THR A 38 -56.19 -1.99 10.40
C THR A 38 -55.34 -2.92 11.29
N PRO A 39 -55.35 -2.74 12.63
CA PRO A 39 -54.43 -3.43 13.55
C PRO A 39 -54.61 -4.96 13.63
N LEU A 40 -55.77 -5.48 13.22
CA LEU A 40 -56.11 -6.90 13.32
C LEU A 40 -55.58 -7.74 12.15
N LYS A 41 -55.10 -7.12 11.06
CA LYS A 41 -54.62 -7.84 9.87
C LYS A 41 -53.20 -8.37 10.10
N LYS A 42 -53.13 -9.64 10.52
CA LYS A 42 -51.85 -10.35 10.75
C LYS A 42 -51.00 -10.45 9.48
N ASP A 43 -51.63 -10.51 8.30
CA ASP A 43 -50.91 -10.63 7.02
C ASP A 43 -50.02 -9.41 6.73
N ILE A 44 -50.53 -8.20 6.99
CA ILE A 44 -49.79 -6.94 6.83
C ILE A 44 -48.57 -6.90 7.74
N LYS A 45 -48.72 -7.38 8.98
CA LYS A 45 -47.62 -7.50 9.94
C LYS A 45 -46.54 -8.47 9.45
N ILE A 46 -46.93 -9.64 8.94
CA ILE A 46 -45.98 -10.64 8.40
C ILE A 46 -45.22 -10.06 7.19
N GLN A 47 -45.90 -9.32 6.32
CA GLN A 47 -45.26 -8.63 5.20
C GLN A 47 -44.27 -7.57 5.67
N MET A 48 -44.65 -6.75 6.66
CA MET A 48 -43.77 -5.74 7.24
C MET A 48 -42.51 -6.35 7.84
N ASP A 49 -42.66 -7.43 8.62
CA ASP A 49 -41.54 -8.16 9.22
C ASP A 49 -40.60 -8.73 8.14
N THR A 50 -41.16 -9.20 7.02
CA THR A 50 -40.39 -9.67 5.86
C THR A 50 -39.60 -8.55 5.20
N VAL A 51 -40.20 -7.37 5.01
CA VAL A 51 -39.50 -6.19 4.43
C VAL A 51 -38.39 -5.72 5.37
N LYS A 52 -38.67 -5.61 6.67
CA LYS A 52 -37.66 -5.27 7.70
C LYS A 52 -36.50 -6.25 7.72
N HIS A 53 -36.77 -7.55 7.56
CA HIS A 53 -35.72 -8.56 7.45
C HIS A 53 -34.84 -8.36 6.20
N LYS A 54 -35.45 -8.09 5.04
CA LYS A 54 -34.69 -7.79 3.79
C LYS A 54 -33.81 -6.56 3.93
N MET A 55 -34.32 -5.49 4.56
CA MET A 55 -33.52 -4.29 4.85
C MET A 55 -32.31 -4.64 5.74
N GLY A 56 -32.54 -5.36 6.84
CA GLY A 56 -31.47 -5.77 7.74
C GLY A 56 -30.41 -6.69 7.09
N LEU A 57 -30.78 -7.51 6.11
CA LEU A 57 -29.82 -8.28 5.31
C LEU A 57 -28.92 -7.39 4.47
N MET A 58 -29.48 -6.37 3.81
CA MET A 58 -28.69 -5.43 3.01
C MET A 58 -27.73 -4.59 3.86
N GLU A 59 -28.16 -4.11 5.02
CA GLU A 59 -27.30 -3.36 5.96
C GLU A 59 -26.10 -4.21 6.43
N LYS A 60 -26.34 -5.50 6.74
CA LYS A 60 -25.29 -6.44 7.13
C LYS A 60 -24.29 -6.67 5.99
N GLU A 61 -24.77 -6.78 4.75
CA GLU A 61 -23.91 -6.93 3.58
C GLU A 61 -23.05 -5.68 3.37
N GLU A 62 -23.63 -4.47 3.48
CA GLU A 62 -22.90 -3.21 3.37
C GLU A 62 -21.84 -3.07 4.47
N LEU A 63 -22.18 -3.42 5.71
CA LEU A 63 -21.24 -3.42 6.83
C LEU A 63 -20.09 -4.40 6.58
N ALA A 64 -20.37 -5.61 6.09
CA ALA A 64 -19.34 -6.58 5.75
C ALA A 64 -18.40 -6.08 4.64
N GLN A 65 -18.94 -5.38 3.64
CA GLN A 65 -18.14 -4.74 2.57
C GLN A 65 -17.24 -3.63 3.14
N LYS A 66 -17.78 -2.77 4.02
CA LYS A 66 -16.99 -1.72 4.70
C LYS A 66 -15.87 -2.31 5.56
N ILE A 67 -16.15 -3.36 6.33
CA ILE A 67 -15.14 -4.07 7.13
C ILE A 67 -14.05 -4.65 6.24
N ARG A 68 -14.42 -5.26 5.10
CA ARG A 68 -13.46 -5.81 4.14
C ARG A 68 -12.56 -4.71 3.57
N GLY A 69 -13.15 -3.59 3.14
CA GLY A 69 -12.40 -2.44 2.64
C GLY A 69 -11.47 -1.84 3.71
N ALA A 70 -11.95 -1.67 4.94
CA ALA A 70 -11.13 -1.17 6.05
C ALA A 70 -9.95 -2.10 6.37
N LYS A 71 -10.17 -3.43 6.39
CA LYS A 71 -9.08 -4.41 6.54
C LYS A 71 -8.08 -4.28 5.40
N GLN A 72 -8.54 -4.22 4.16
CA GLN A 72 -7.66 -4.07 3.01
C GLN A 72 -6.82 -2.79 3.13
N ASN A 73 -7.44 -1.64 3.44
CA ASN A 73 -6.72 -0.37 3.63
C ASN A 73 -5.70 -0.45 4.77
N TYR A 74 -6.07 -1.06 5.89
CA TYR A 74 -5.16 -1.27 7.02
C TYR A 74 -3.93 -2.12 6.63
N PHE A 75 -4.12 -3.15 5.80
CA PHE A 75 -3.00 -3.96 5.29
C PHE A 75 -2.24 -3.31 4.12
N GLU A 76 -2.88 -2.44 3.33
CA GLU A 76 -2.19 -1.56 2.38
C GLU A 76 -1.24 -0.62 3.13
N ASP A 77 -1.67 -0.09 4.28
CA ASP A 77 -0.82 0.70 5.18
C ASP A 77 0.23 -0.15 5.92
N ALA A 78 -0.01 -1.44 6.14
CA ALA A 78 1.00 -2.36 6.68
C ALA A 78 2.18 -2.59 5.70
N TYR A 79 1.99 -2.30 4.41
CA TYR A 79 3.08 -2.27 3.44
C TYR A 79 3.89 -0.96 3.51
N ILE A 80 3.41 0.09 4.21
CA ILE A 80 4.14 1.35 4.40
C ILE A 80 5.39 1.16 5.28
N PRO A 81 5.36 0.47 6.44
CA PRO A 81 6.57 0.10 7.17
C PRO A 81 7.56 -0.68 6.31
N GLY A 82 7.09 -1.62 5.49
CA GLY A 82 7.92 -2.38 4.55
C GLY A 82 8.55 -1.51 3.45
N ARG A 83 7.77 -0.60 2.86
CA ARG A 83 8.25 0.39 1.87
C ARG A 83 9.25 1.36 2.49
N TRP A 84 8.97 1.87 3.69
CA TRP A 84 9.83 2.80 4.39
C TRP A 84 11.14 2.14 4.80
N LEU A 85 11.08 0.91 5.30
CA LEU A 85 12.25 0.09 5.60
C LEU A 85 13.04 -0.20 4.32
N ALA A 86 12.39 -0.62 3.24
CA ALA A 86 13.06 -0.86 1.95
C ALA A 86 13.71 0.42 1.39
N TYR A 87 13.04 1.56 1.49
CA TYR A 87 13.58 2.86 1.12
C TYR A 87 14.80 3.23 1.97
N LYS A 88 14.71 3.07 3.29
CA LYS A 88 15.81 3.35 4.22
C LYS A 88 17.01 2.44 3.94
N LEU A 89 16.80 1.14 3.75
CA LEU A 89 17.85 0.17 3.38
C LEU A 89 18.48 0.50 2.03
N LYS A 90 17.69 0.92 1.04
CA LYS A 90 18.20 1.37 -0.26
C LYS A 90 19.09 2.61 -0.10
N LYS A 91 18.65 3.61 0.67
CA LYS A 91 19.44 4.82 0.94
C LYS A 91 20.72 4.54 1.70
N GLU A 92 20.68 3.63 2.67
CA GLU A 92 21.85 3.20 3.42
C GLU A 92 22.84 2.42 2.52
N LYS A 93 22.35 1.58 1.61
CA LYS A 93 23.19 0.89 0.62
C LYS A 93 23.80 1.86 -0.40
N GLU A 94 23.05 2.88 -0.81
CA GLU A 94 23.54 3.95 -1.69
C GLU A 94 24.63 4.80 -1.00
N SER A 95 24.46 5.16 0.27
CA SER A 95 25.43 5.97 1.01
C SER A 95 26.75 5.24 1.29
N ARG A 96 26.70 3.93 1.52
CA ARG A 96 27.91 3.08 1.69
C ARG A 96 28.67 2.86 0.38
N LYS A 97 28.09 3.18 -0.78
CA LYS A 97 28.72 2.96 -2.08
C LYS A 97 29.68 4.10 -2.40
N ILE A 98 30.96 3.77 -2.55
CA ILE A 98 31.97 4.73 -3.02
C ILE A 98 31.62 5.17 -4.45
N MET A 99 31.09 6.39 -4.60
CA MET A 99 30.63 6.93 -5.88
C MET A 99 31.79 7.34 -6.78
N GLN A 100 32.79 8.03 -6.22
CA GLN A 100 33.96 8.54 -6.91
C GLN A 100 35.22 8.32 -6.08
N LEU A 101 36.36 8.20 -6.76
CA LEU A 101 37.70 8.24 -6.16
C LEU A 101 38.56 9.21 -6.94
N ILE A 102 39.53 9.83 -6.28
CA ILE A 102 40.52 10.70 -6.91
C ILE A 102 41.75 9.84 -7.19
N ASP A 103 42.32 9.94 -8.38
CA ASP A 103 43.56 9.25 -8.72
C ASP A 103 44.80 10.03 -8.24
N ASP A 104 45.96 9.41 -8.38
CA ASP A 104 47.26 10.00 -8.00
C ASP A 104 47.57 11.30 -8.76
N GLN A 105 46.86 11.59 -9.86
CA GLN A 105 46.99 12.81 -10.68
C GLN A 105 45.93 13.88 -10.32
N GLY A 106 45.09 13.62 -9.32
CA GLY A 106 44.05 14.55 -8.88
C GLY A 106 42.75 14.51 -9.69
N GLN A 107 42.58 13.57 -10.64
CA GLN A 107 41.37 13.46 -11.46
C GLN A 107 40.29 12.61 -10.80
N ILE A 108 39.03 13.02 -10.97
CA ILE A 108 37.87 12.35 -10.38
C ILE A 108 37.42 11.19 -11.26
N CYS A 109 37.45 9.98 -10.70
CA CYS A 109 37.06 8.74 -11.36
C CYS A 109 35.75 8.17 -10.81
N TYR A 110 34.73 8.09 -11.67
CA TYR A 110 33.41 7.52 -11.34
C TYR A 110 33.28 6.02 -11.67
N GLY A 111 34.03 5.54 -12.67
CA GLY A 111 33.90 4.19 -13.22
C GLY A 111 34.46 3.10 -12.29
N ASN A 112 33.70 2.02 -12.09
CA ASN A 112 34.08 0.93 -11.18
C ASN A 112 35.42 0.26 -11.53
N ARG A 113 35.75 0.09 -12.82
CA ARG A 113 37.04 -0.49 -13.24
C ARG A 113 38.22 0.38 -12.82
N LYS A 114 38.12 1.69 -13.03
CA LYS A 114 39.17 2.66 -12.63
C LYS A 114 39.29 2.73 -11.11
N LYS A 115 38.16 2.80 -10.39
CA LYS A 115 38.14 2.79 -8.92
C LYS A 115 38.84 1.56 -8.33
N LYS A 116 38.62 0.36 -8.90
CA LYS A 116 39.32 -0.85 -8.46
C LYS A 116 40.82 -0.77 -8.65
N LYS A 117 41.30 -0.24 -9.78
CA LYS A 117 42.73 -0.04 -10.03
C LYS A 117 43.34 0.93 -9.02
N ILE A 118 42.71 2.10 -8.81
CA ILE A 118 43.18 3.09 -7.83
C ILE A 118 43.28 2.47 -6.42
N ILE A 119 42.25 1.73 -5.99
CA ILE A 119 42.28 1.03 -4.69
C ILE A 119 43.42 0.02 -4.64
N GLN A 120 43.58 -0.78 -5.70
CA GLN A 120 44.61 -1.81 -5.78
C GLN A 120 46.02 -1.22 -5.76
N ASP A 121 46.26 -0.15 -6.51
CA ASP A 121 47.56 0.54 -6.58
C ASP A 121 47.88 1.20 -5.24
N TYR A 122 46.89 1.83 -4.59
CA TYR A 122 47.05 2.42 -3.26
C TYR A 122 47.46 1.40 -2.20
N TYR A 123 46.70 0.30 -2.09
CA TYR A 123 47.02 -0.75 -1.11
C TYR A 123 48.28 -1.53 -1.49
N GLY A 124 48.58 -1.67 -2.78
CA GLY A 124 49.84 -2.26 -3.26
C GLY A 124 51.04 -1.51 -2.68
N LYS A 125 51.09 -0.19 -2.89
CA LYS A 125 52.14 0.68 -2.34
C LYS A 125 52.20 0.66 -0.80
N LEU A 126 51.04 0.60 -0.13
CA LEU A 126 50.98 0.57 1.33
C LEU A 126 51.62 -0.68 1.94
N TYR A 127 51.57 -1.80 1.22
CA TYR A 127 52.09 -3.09 1.67
C TYR A 127 53.35 -3.52 0.91
N GLU A 128 53.93 -2.67 0.08
CA GLU A 128 55.29 -2.87 -0.41
C GLU A 128 56.23 -2.78 0.79
N GLN A 129 56.88 -3.89 1.13
CA GLN A 129 57.95 -3.87 2.13
C GLN A 129 59.03 -2.90 1.66
N GLU A 130 59.38 -1.93 2.49
CA GLU A 130 60.60 -1.16 2.29
C GLU A 130 61.76 -2.17 2.20
N ASN A 131 62.40 -2.25 1.04
CA ASN A 131 63.73 -2.86 0.94
C ASN A 131 64.69 -1.94 1.68
N ILE A 132 64.70 -2.02 3.00
CA ILE A 132 65.72 -1.38 3.82
C ILE A 132 67.01 -2.14 3.52
N GLU A 133 67.94 -1.49 2.82
CA GLU A 133 69.30 -2.00 2.67
C GLU A 133 69.86 -2.28 4.07
N GLU A 134 70.15 -3.55 4.40
CA GLU A 134 70.68 -3.96 5.71
C GLU A 134 71.97 -3.19 6.08
N GLU A 135 72.65 -2.58 5.11
CA GLU A 135 73.82 -1.72 5.31
C GLU A 135 73.51 -0.43 6.08
N ARG A 136 72.27 0.10 6.02
CA ARG A 136 71.87 1.31 6.74
C ARG A 136 71.53 1.08 8.22
N ILE A 137 71.34 -0.17 8.64
CA ILE A 137 71.00 -0.53 10.03
C ILE A 137 72.26 -0.76 10.88
N LYS A 138 73.45 -0.92 10.26
CA LYS A 138 74.73 -1.20 10.95
C LYS A 138 75.67 0.01 11.07
N GLN A 139 75.14 1.22 11.26
CA GLN A 139 75.93 2.36 11.77
C GLN A 139 75.52 2.73 13.19
#